data_AF-A0A0N4WWY8-F1
#
_entry.id   AF-A0A0N4WWY8-F1
#
_cell.length_a   1.000
_cell.length_b   1.000
_cell.length_c   1.000
_cell.angle_alpha   90.00
_cell.angle_beta   90.00
_cell.angle_gamma   90.00
#
_symmetry.space_group_name_H-M   'P 1'
#
loop_
_entity.id
_entity.type
_entity.pdbx_description
1 polymer ?
#
loop_
_entity_poly.entity_id
_entity_poly.type
_entity_poly.pdbx_seq_one_letter_code
_entity_poly.pdbx_strand_id
1 'polypeptide(L)'
;MILLLSLSLAGQMDNESARTIAEYITRQQSKICHMHVVQAAQYILAEMTLAGKGFAYFVDPYASGSTACVKDEDIPQGLVQIFNTIAEGTVTIEPRDVSKFLNDALERYYASALWPVTEEVDDSESPVKADEDGEEEGEVAGVSGLCKGSESTFTAEMGGILLIPAPSGVNGNALAGLSDRNSTYPSEMSVNGEFVPDDVQESTLLQESDPAALHRYFLVKGEMLMQLFQFCPLCGHKLSETQLDAIGTAPVVRFICKQCCVGERRVQLWEGQQRTTVQSRKGRH
;
A
#
# COMPACT_ATOMS: atom_id res chain seq x y z
N MET A 1 7.44 12.59 1.30
CA MET A 1 6.74 13.19 2.45
C MET A 1 5.35 12.63 2.62
N ILE A 2 4.44 12.78 1.64
CA ILE A 2 3.03 12.33 1.75
C ILE A 2 2.90 10.88 2.22
N LEU A 3 3.71 9.97 1.69
CA LEU A 3 3.72 8.56 2.13
C LEU A 3 3.94 8.41 3.65
N LEU A 4 4.95 9.06 4.21
CA LEU A 4 5.30 8.92 5.63
C LEU A 4 4.22 9.54 6.52
N LEU A 5 3.65 10.67 6.08
CA LEU A 5 2.55 11.33 6.81
C LEU A 5 1.29 10.48 6.80
N SER A 6 0.97 9.87 5.66
CA SER A 6 -0.20 8.99 5.52
C SER A 6 -0.04 7.72 6.37
N LEU A 7 1.15 7.12 6.40
CA LEU A 7 1.43 5.98 7.29
C LEU A 7 1.33 6.37 8.77
N SER A 8 1.74 7.60 9.11
CA SER A 8 1.65 8.05 10.49
C SER A 8 0.21 8.29 10.93
N LEU A 9 -0.61 8.90 10.07
CA LEU A 9 -2.04 9.07 10.31
C LEU A 9 -2.79 7.75 10.36
N ALA A 10 -2.40 6.77 9.54
CA ALA A 10 -2.94 5.41 9.60
C ALA A 10 -2.49 4.62 10.85
N GLY A 11 -1.74 5.23 11.77
CA GLY A 11 -1.26 4.59 13.01
C GLY A 11 -0.20 3.51 12.78
N GLN A 12 0.37 3.42 11.57
CA GLN A 12 1.42 2.44 11.24
C GLN A 12 2.81 2.89 11.71
N MET A 13 2.97 4.17 12.02
CA MET A 13 4.23 4.78 12.42
C MET A 13 3.96 6.00 13.31
N ASP A 14 4.79 6.25 14.31
CA ASP A 14 4.70 7.47 15.11
C ASP A 14 5.23 8.70 14.35
N ASN A 15 4.71 9.89 14.68
CA ASN A 15 5.05 11.13 13.98
C ASN A 15 6.55 11.47 14.07
N GLU A 16 7.21 11.15 15.17
CA GLU A 16 8.64 11.45 15.39
C GLU A 16 9.54 10.53 14.55
N SER A 17 9.21 9.24 14.47
CA SER A 17 9.82 8.31 13.52
C SER A 17 9.57 8.73 12.08
N ALA A 18 8.35 9.18 11.74
CA ALA A 18 8.02 9.66 10.40
C ALA A 18 8.93 10.82 9.98
N ARG A 19 9.21 11.76 10.90
CA ARG A 19 10.15 12.88 10.67
C ARG A 19 11.59 12.42 10.53
N THR A 20 12.04 11.58 11.45
CA THR A 20 13.42 11.05 11.43
C THR A 20 13.68 10.31 10.11
N ILE A 21 12.71 9.51 9.67
CA ILE A 21 12.77 8.79 8.39
C ILE A 21 12.66 9.76 7.22
N ALA A 22 11.84 10.81 7.28
CA ALA A 22 11.74 11.82 6.23
C ALA A 22 13.09 12.51 5.98
N GLU A 23 13.75 12.96 7.05
CA GLU A 23 15.08 13.57 6.98
C GLU A 23 16.14 12.58 6.48
N TYR A 24 15.99 11.31 6.83
CA TYR A 24 16.89 10.27 6.36
C TYR A 24 16.69 9.91 4.88
N ILE A 25 15.44 9.71 4.42
CA ILE A 25 15.09 9.39 3.03
C ILE A 25 15.52 10.52 2.10
N THR A 26 15.26 11.78 2.49
CA THR A 26 15.68 12.95 1.69
C THR A 26 17.19 13.01 1.50
N ARG A 27 17.98 12.43 2.41
CA ARG A 27 19.45 12.39 2.31
C ARG A 27 19.99 11.16 1.59
N GLN A 28 19.33 10.00 1.66
CA GLN A 28 19.89 8.74 1.19
C GLN A 28 19.12 8.02 0.07
N GLN A 29 18.04 8.61 -0.46
CA GLN A 29 17.22 7.98 -1.51
C GLN A 29 16.83 6.53 -1.17
N SER A 30 16.52 6.24 0.09
CA SER A 30 16.15 4.89 0.48
C SER A 30 14.83 4.49 -0.18
N LYS A 31 14.83 3.27 -0.73
CA LYS A 31 13.69 2.72 -1.45
C LYS A 31 12.58 2.38 -0.46
N ILE A 32 11.44 3.05 -0.57
CA ILE A 32 10.23 2.69 0.16
C ILE A 32 9.61 1.46 -0.51
N CYS A 33 9.12 0.49 0.26
CA CYS A 33 8.52 -0.71 -0.32
C CYS A 33 7.14 -0.42 -0.93
N HIS A 34 6.75 -1.23 -1.91
CA HIS A 34 5.47 -1.10 -2.63
C HIS A 34 4.26 -1.14 -1.68
N MET A 35 4.29 -2.01 -0.67
CA MET A 35 3.20 -2.15 0.31
C MET A 35 2.91 -0.84 1.06
N HIS A 36 3.94 -0.11 1.49
CA HIS A 36 3.76 1.17 2.18
C HIS A 36 3.21 2.26 1.25
N VAL A 37 3.51 2.19 -0.05
CA VAL A 37 2.91 3.11 -1.03
C VAL A 37 1.42 2.82 -1.17
N VAL A 38 1.05 1.54 -1.27
CA VAL A 38 -0.37 1.12 -1.36
C VAL A 38 -1.14 1.50 -0.10
N GLN A 39 -0.63 1.18 1.09
CA GLN A 39 -1.28 1.51 2.36
C GLN A 39 -1.49 3.02 2.52
N ALA A 40 -0.48 3.83 2.18
CA ALA A 40 -0.60 5.28 2.21
C ALA A 40 -1.67 5.79 1.23
N ALA A 41 -1.71 5.24 0.01
CA ALA A 41 -2.70 5.64 -0.99
C ALA A 41 -4.13 5.21 -0.60
N GLN A 42 -4.30 4.01 -0.04
CA GLN A 42 -5.58 3.53 0.49
C GLN A 42 -6.09 4.40 1.64
N TYR A 43 -5.21 4.83 2.55
CA TYR A 43 -5.58 5.76 3.63
C TYR A 43 -6.13 7.07 3.06
N ILE A 44 -5.42 7.68 2.10
CA ILE A 44 -5.87 8.93 1.46
C ILE A 44 -7.22 8.73 0.77
N LEU A 45 -7.42 7.62 0.07
CA LEU A 45 -8.70 7.34 -0.58
C LEU A 45 -9.83 7.15 0.42
N ALA A 46 -9.60 6.49 1.56
CA ALA A 46 -10.59 6.39 2.61
C ALA A 46 -11.00 7.77 3.16
N GLU A 47 -10.03 8.65 3.40
CA GLU A 47 -10.29 10.04 3.81
C GLU A 47 -11.05 10.84 2.74
N MET A 48 -10.74 10.61 1.45
CA MET A 48 -11.52 11.19 0.35
C MET A 48 -12.97 10.70 0.38
N THR A 49 -13.20 9.39 0.52
CA THR A 49 -14.54 8.79 0.60
C THR A 49 -15.32 9.36 1.78
N LEU A 50 -14.70 9.51 2.94
CA LEU A 50 -15.31 10.13 4.13
C LEU A 50 -15.71 11.59 3.88
N ALA A 51 -14.97 12.31 3.05
CA ALA A 51 -15.31 13.67 2.62
C ALA A 51 -16.37 13.72 1.50
N GLY A 52 -16.94 12.58 1.09
CA GLY A 52 -17.86 12.48 -0.03
C GLY A 52 -17.20 12.73 -1.39
N LYS A 53 -15.88 12.51 -1.48
CA LYS A 53 -15.08 12.66 -2.69
C LYS A 53 -14.63 11.29 -3.16
N GLY A 54 -14.76 11.04 -4.46
CA GLY A 54 -14.27 9.84 -5.11
C GLY A 54 -13.15 10.15 -6.09
N PHE A 55 -12.67 9.12 -6.77
CA PHE A 55 -11.83 9.27 -7.95
C PHE A 55 -12.64 8.99 -9.21
N ALA A 56 -12.22 9.59 -10.32
CA ALA A 56 -12.88 9.37 -11.60
C ALA A 56 -12.29 8.12 -12.26
N TYR A 57 -13.17 7.28 -12.78
CA TYR A 57 -12.82 6.20 -13.67
C TYR A 57 -12.85 6.73 -15.09
N PHE A 58 -11.68 6.81 -15.71
CA PHE A 58 -11.61 6.90 -17.15
C PHE A 58 -11.47 5.48 -17.71
N VAL A 59 -12.07 5.24 -18.87
CA VAL A 59 -11.83 4.03 -19.64
C VAL A 59 -11.33 4.52 -20.99
N ASP A 60 -10.01 4.52 -21.15
CA ASP A 60 -9.41 4.77 -22.45
C ASP A 60 -9.48 3.47 -23.26
N PRO A 61 -10.25 3.40 -24.38
CA PRO A 61 -10.29 2.20 -25.21
C PRO A 61 -8.94 1.85 -25.84
N TYR A 62 -7.95 2.74 -25.81
CA TYR A 62 -6.62 2.52 -26.37
C TYR A 62 -5.51 2.32 -25.33
N ALA A 63 -5.78 2.54 -24.03
CA ALA A 63 -4.78 2.33 -22.97
C ALA A 63 -4.95 0.95 -22.32
N SER A 64 -3.85 0.21 -22.20
CA SER A 64 -3.83 -1.12 -21.58
C SER A 64 -3.78 -1.09 -20.04
N GLY A 65 -4.38 -0.08 -19.40
CA GLY A 65 -4.30 0.10 -17.95
C GLY A 65 -5.56 0.73 -17.36
N SER A 66 -5.83 0.40 -16.10
CA SER A 66 -6.89 1.07 -15.33
C SER A 66 -6.55 2.55 -15.18
N THR A 67 -7.45 3.43 -15.62
CA THR A 67 -7.25 4.89 -15.56
C THR A 67 -8.12 5.51 -14.48
N ALA A 68 -7.98 5.01 -13.26
CA ALA A 68 -8.42 5.71 -12.06
C ALA A 68 -7.56 6.97 -11.86
N CYS A 69 -8.17 8.14 -11.84
CA CYS A 69 -7.46 9.41 -11.62
C CYS A 69 -8.18 10.32 -10.62
N VAL A 70 -7.37 11.09 -9.90
CA VAL A 70 -7.78 12.06 -8.91
C VAL A 70 -7.34 13.44 -9.34
N LYS A 71 -8.26 14.42 -9.35
CA LYS A 71 -7.93 15.82 -9.64
C LYS A 71 -7.55 16.56 -8.36
N ASP A 72 -6.80 17.65 -8.50
CA ASP A 72 -6.40 18.51 -7.38
C ASP A 72 -7.63 19.04 -6.59
N GLU A 73 -8.76 19.26 -7.28
CA GLU A 73 -10.03 19.75 -6.70
C GLU A 73 -10.79 18.68 -5.89
N ASP A 74 -10.48 17.40 -6.11
CA ASP A 74 -11.11 16.29 -5.41
C ASP A 74 -10.44 16.04 -4.06
N ILE A 75 -9.24 16.59 -3.82
CA ILE A 75 -8.49 16.43 -2.57
C ILE A 75 -9.13 17.28 -1.46
N PRO A 76 -9.58 16.68 -0.33
CA PRO A 76 -10.15 17.42 0.78
C PRO A 76 -9.15 18.38 1.41
N GLN A 77 -9.53 19.66 1.56
CA GLN A 77 -8.66 20.68 2.16
C GLN A 77 -8.28 20.33 3.61
N GLY A 78 -9.17 19.67 4.36
CA GLY A 78 -8.89 19.20 5.72
C GLY A 78 -7.72 18.22 5.77
N LEU A 79 -7.62 17.30 4.81
CA LEU A 79 -6.51 16.35 4.73
C LEU A 79 -5.17 17.07 4.48
N VAL A 80 -5.17 18.04 3.56
CA VAL A 80 -3.97 18.85 3.26
C VAL A 80 -3.55 19.68 4.47
N GLN A 81 -4.50 20.23 5.22
CA GLN A 81 -4.22 20.94 6.47
C GLN A 81 -3.58 20.01 7.50
N ILE A 82 -4.12 18.81 7.71
CA ILE A 82 -3.55 17.82 8.63
C ILE A 82 -2.11 17.46 8.23
N PHE A 83 -1.86 17.20 6.95
CA PHE A 83 -0.50 16.94 6.47
C PHE A 83 0.46 18.09 6.75
N ASN A 84 0.04 19.33 6.50
CA ASN A 84 0.85 20.51 6.79
C ASN A 84 1.06 20.73 8.30
N THR A 85 0.07 20.41 9.14
CA THR A 85 0.19 20.44 10.59
C THR A 85 1.26 19.45 11.06
N ILE A 86 1.26 18.21 10.56
CA ILE A 86 2.24 17.20 10.95
C ILE A 86 3.64 17.52 10.41
N ALA A 87 3.71 18.12 9.22
CA ALA A 87 4.95 18.56 8.60
C ALA A 87 5.61 19.74 9.34
N GLU A 88 4.91 20.42 10.25
CA GLU A 88 5.42 21.53 11.08
C GLU A 88 6.20 22.59 10.28
N GLY A 89 5.76 22.85 9.04
CA GLY A 89 6.40 23.84 8.16
C GLY A 89 7.72 23.42 7.51
N THR A 90 8.15 22.16 7.65
CA THR A 90 9.33 21.64 6.93
C THR A 90 9.15 21.68 5.41
N VAL A 91 7.95 21.33 4.95
CA VAL A 91 7.53 21.34 3.55
C VAL A 91 6.07 21.75 3.50
N THR A 92 5.73 22.69 2.63
CA THR A 92 4.34 23.00 2.31
C THR A 92 3.82 21.97 1.33
N ILE A 93 2.79 21.23 1.73
CA ILE A 93 2.13 20.22 0.91
C ILE A 93 0.92 20.87 0.27
N GLU A 94 0.88 20.86 -1.06
CA GLU A 94 -0.26 21.35 -1.84
C GLU A 94 -1.18 20.18 -2.23
N PRO A 95 -2.47 20.44 -2.55
CA PRO A 95 -3.37 19.41 -3.08
C PRO A 95 -2.79 18.68 -4.29
N ARG A 96 -2.04 19.40 -5.13
CA ARG A 96 -1.32 18.86 -6.30
C ARG A 96 -0.29 17.79 -5.94
N ASP A 97 0.38 17.92 -4.81
CA ASP A 97 1.36 16.91 -4.38
C ASP A 97 0.64 15.61 -4.00
N VAL A 98 -0.51 15.73 -3.34
CA VAL A 98 -1.34 14.60 -2.90
C VAL A 98 -1.96 13.89 -4.10
N SER A 99 -2.56 14.64 -5.04
CA SER A 99 -3.14 14.08 -6.26
C SER A 99 -2.06 13.39 -7.11
N LYS A 100 -0.88 13.99 -7.25
CA LYS A 100 0.24 13.39 -7.98
C LYS A 100 0.72 12.09 -7.33
N PHE A 101 0.83 12.06 -6.00
CA PHE A 101 1.19 10.85 -5.27
C PHE A 101 0.15 9.74 -5.47
N LEU A 102 -1.14 10.07 -5.33
CA LEU A 102 -2.23 9.13 -5.55
C LEU A 102 -2.25 8.60 -6.98
N ASN A 103 -2.15 9.47 -7.98
CA ASN A 103 -2.16 9.05 -9.39
C ASN A 103 -0.96 8.14 -9.72
N ASP A 104 0.24 8.42 -9.18
CA ASP A 104 1.42 7.54 -9.33
C ASP A 104 1.21 6.17 -8.66
N ALA A 105 0.51 6.13 -7.52
CA ALA A 105 0.17 4.88 -6.85
C ALA A 105 -0.93 4.10 -7.59
N LEU A 106 -1.98 4.79 -8.04
CA LEU A 106 -3.07 4.19 -8.80
C LEU A 106 -2.56 3.61 -10.11
N GLU A 107 -1.77 4.36 -10.88
CA GLU A 107 -1.19 3.90 -12.14
C GLU A 107 -0.36 2.61 -11.98
N ARG A 108 0.39 2.49 -10.86
CA ARG A 108 1.28 1.35 -10.64
C ARG A 108 0.64 0.14 -9.97
N TYR A 109 -0.32 0.36 -9.08
CA TYR A 109 -0.81 -0.69 -8.19
C TYR A 109 -2.30 -0.96 -8.31
N TYR A 110 -3.08 -0.02 -8.84
CA TYR A 110 -4.51 -0.24 -9.03
C TYR A 110 -4.74 -1.40 -10.01
N ALA A 111 -5.66 -2.30 -9.69
CA ALA A 111 -5.87 -3.59 -10.36
C ALA A 111 -4.70 -4.60 -10.28
N SER A 112 -3.68 -4.35 -9.46
CA SER A 112 -2.67 -5.36 -9.12
C SER A 112 -3.08 -6.15 -7.88
N ALA A 113 -2.49 -7.34 -7.68
CA ALA A 113 -2.70 -8.16 -6.48
C ALA A 113 -2.30 -7.46 -5.16
N LEU A 114 -1.51 -6.38 -5.23
CA LEU A 114 -1.15 -5.59 -4.06
C LEU A 114 -2.27 -4.63 -3.63
N TRP A 115 -3.25 -4.40 -4.50
CA TRP A 115 -4.37 -3.50 -4.27
C TRP A 115 -5.67 -4.31 -4.23
N PRO A 116 -5.98 -4.96 -3.10
CA PRO A 116 -7.22 -5.71 -2.98
C PRO A 116 -8.38 -4.74 -3.20
N VAL A 117 -9.12 -4.95 -4.28
CA VAL A 117 -10.37 -4.25 -4.51
C VAL A 117 -11.29 -4.78 -3.42
N THR A 118 -11.56 -3.96 -2.41
CA THR A 118 -12.71 -4.18 -1.55
C THR A 118 -13.90 -3.93 -2.44
N GLU A 119 -14.40 -4.99 -3.07
CA GLU A 119 -15.74 -4.98 -3.65
C GLU A 119 -16.66 -4.74 -2.47
N GLU A 120 -17.03 -3.47 -2.27
CA GLU A 120 -18.17 -3.16 -1.43
C GLU A 120 -19.36 -3.76 -2.18
N VAL A 121 -19.79 -4.94 -1.71
CA VAL A 121 -21.00 -5.60 -2.17
C VAL A 121 -22.11 -4.60 -1.92
N ASP A 122 -22.56 -3.94 -2.98
CA ASP A 122 -23.66 -3.01 -2.95
C ASP A 122 -24.93 -3.84 -2.72
N ASP A 123 -25.21 -4.17 -1.45
CA ASP A 123 -26.42 -4.86 -0.99
C ASP A 123 -27.69 -3.99 -1.15
N SER A 124 -27.62 -2.91 -1.94
CA SER A 124 -28.74 -2.05 -2.31
C SER A 124 -29.69 -2.68 -3.33
N GLU A 125 -29.82 -4.01 -3.37
CA GLU A 125 -30.95 -4.67 -4.04
C GLU A 125 -32.19 -4.50 -3.15
N SER A 126 -32.79 -3.33 -3.24
CA SER A 126 -34.06 -3.01 -2.58
C SER A 126 -35.10 -4.06 -3.01
N PRO A 127 -35.84 -4.69 -2.08
CA PRO A 127 -36.88 -5.63 -2.44
C PRO A 127 -37.88 -4.92 -3.35
N VAL A 128 -38.04 -5.43 -4.57
CA VAL A 128 -39.14 -5.07 -5.46
C VAL A 128 -40.41 -5.30 -4.66
N LYS A 129 -41.05 -4.23 -4.20
CA LYS A 129 -42.39 -4.29 -3.61
C LYS A 129 -43.28 -4.82 -4.71
N ALA A 130 -43.74 -6.06 -4.55
CA ALA A 130 -44.89 -6.54 -5.27
C ALA A 130 -46.05 -5.62 -4.91
N ASP A 131 -46.66 -5.03 -5.93
CA ASP A 131 -47.91 -4.32 -5.83
C ASP A 131 -48.96 -5.27 -5.23
N GLU A 132 -49.43 -4.97 -4.02
CA GLU A 132 -50.71 -5.45 -3.53
C GLU A 132 -51.58 -4.24 -3.17
N ASP A 133 -52.63 -4.12 -3.94
CA ASP A 133 -53.68 -3.13 -3.88
C ASP A 133 -54.49 -3.30 -2.59
N GLY A 134 -54.73 -2.20 -1.87
CA GLY A 134 -55.56 -2.22 -0.67
C GLY A 134 -55.85 -0.82 -0.13
N GLU A 135 -56.96 -0.25 -0.58
CA GLU A 135 -57.57 0.95 -0.02
C GLU A 135 -57.99 0.72 1.44
N GLU A 136 -57.56 1.57 2.38
CA GLU A 136 -58.40 1.90 3.55
C GLU A 136 -58.00 3.26 4.15
N GLU A 137 -58.97 4.17 4.20
CA GLU A 137 -58.88 5.49 4.81
C GLU A 137 -58.87 5.37 6.34
N GLY A 138 -57.94 6.06 7.01
CA GLY A 138 -57.81 6.02 8.46
C GLY A 138 -57.08 7.23 9.01
N GLU A 139 -57.81 8.33 9.14
CA GLU A 139 -57.45 9.55 9.85
C GLU A 139 -57.21 9.28 11.35
N VAL A 140 -56.02 9.58 11.89
CA VAL A 140 -55.85 9.94 13.31
C VAL A 140 -54.60 10.79 13.54
N ALA A 141 -54.80 11.83 14.34
CA ALA A 141 -53.88 12.88 14.69
C ALA A 141 -52.86 12.50 15.78
N GLY A 142 -51.68 13.15 15.70
CA GLY A 142 -50.96 13.69 16.86
C GLY A 142 -50.01 12.74 17.61
N VAL A 143 -48.74 13.13 17.69
CA VAL A 143 -48.09 13.58 18.94
C VAL A 143 -46.59 13.81 18.68
N SER A 144 -46.11 14.95 19.18
CA SER A 144 -44.72 15.39 19.23
C SER A 144 -43.82 14.43 20.01
N GLY A 145 -42.58 14.24 19.54
CA GLY A 145 -41.57 13.43 20.23
C GLY A 145 -40.15 13.87 19.90
N LEU A 146 -39.69 14.85 20.67
CA LEU A 146 -38.34 15.41 20.72
C LEU A 146 -37.28 14.33 21.03
N CYS A 147 -36.24 14.17 20.20
CA CYS A 147 -35.03 13.42 20.59
C CYS A 147 -33.80 14.35 20.51
N LYS A 148 -33.20 14.52 21.69
CA LYS A 148 -32.01 15.31 21.98
C LYS A 148 -30.77 14.64 21.43
N GLY A 149 -29.78 15.47 21.11
CA GLY A 149 -28.49 15.05 20.58
C GLY A 149 -27.54 14.41 21.60
N SER A 150 -26.37 14.06 21.08
CA SER A 150 -25.14 13.86 21.84
C SER A 150 -23.97 14.25 20.94
N GLU A 151 -23.49 15.49 21.12
CA GLU A 151 -22.15 15.92 20.72
C GLU A 151 -21.14 15.19 21.62
N SER A 152 -20.16 14.51 21.03
CA SER A 152 -18.97 14.05 21.75
C SER A 152 -17.79 14.97 21.42
N THR A 153 -17.62 15.97 22.26
CA THR A 153 -16.43 16.84 22.30
C THR A 153 -15.25 16.04 22.84
N PHE A 154 -14.24 15.78 21.99
CA PHE A 154 -12.96 15.27 22.44
C PHE A 154 -11.97 16.44 22.56
N THR A 155 -11.81 16.96 23.76
CA THR A 155 -10.72 17.87 24.13
C THR A 155 -9.51 17.04 24.50
N ALA A 156 -8.38 17.23 23.81
CA ALA A 156 -7.07 16.78 24.31
C ALA A 156 -6.09 17.95 24.23
N GLU A 157 -5.57 18.28 25.40
CA GLU A 157 -4.85 19.48 25.75
C GLU A 157 -3.41 19.50 25.25
N MET A 158 -2.92 20.73 25.07
CA MET A 158 -1.55 21.09 24.74
C MET A 158 -0.56 20.69 25.86
N GLY A 159 0.52 20.04 25.48
CA GLY A 159 1.72 19.88 26.31
C GLY A 159 2.96 20.27 25.52
N GLY A 160 3.43 21.51 25.70
CA GLY A 160 4.71 21.97 25.15
C GLY A 160 5.88 21.51 26.02
N ILE A 161 7.09 21.44 25.45
CA ILE A 161 8.38 21.49 26.15
C ILE A 161 9.52 21.86 25.16
N LEU A 162 10.19 22.96 25.54
CA LEU A 162 11.61 23.36 25.44
C LEU A 162 12.46 23.14 24.17
N LEU A 163 12.84 24.29 23.61
CA LEU A 163 13.95 24.58 22.69
C LEU A 163 15.33 24.25 23.30
N ILE A 164 16.20 23.62 22.51
CA ILE A 164 17.68 23.62 22.72
C ILE A 164 18.37 23.78 21.33
N PRO A 165 19.44 24.60 21.21
CA PRO A 165 19.99 25.04 19.93
C PRO A 165 21.02 24.08 19.29
N ALA A 166 21.14 24.20 17.97
CA ALA A 166 22.03 23.46 17.07
C ALA A 166 23.51 23.88 17.16
N PRO A 167 24.45 22.98 16.84
CA PRO A 167 25.78 23.36 16.37
C PRO A 167 25.96 23.16 14.85
N SER A 168 26.66 24.15 14.30
CA SER A 168 27.06 24.40 12.91
C SER A 168 28.31 23.65 12.45
N GLY A 169 28.47 23.56 11.11
CA GLY A 169 29.71 23.19 10.38
C GLY A 169 29.70 21.74 9.89
N VAL A 170 30.07 21.39 8.66
CA VAL A 170 31.14 21.91 7.80
C VAL A 170 30.90 21.55 6.33
N ASN A 171 31.45 22.40 5.45
CA ASN A 171 31.40 22.35 4.00
C ASN A 171 32.33 21.29 3.37
N GLY A 172 31.95 20.86 2.16
CA GLY A 172 32.86 20.63 1.05
C GLY A 172 33.01 19.16 0.62
N ASN A 173 32.53 18.84 -0.59
CA ASN A 173 33.43 18.40 -1.66
C ASN A 173 32.76 18.35 -3.03
N ALA A 174 33.61 18.60 -4.02
CA ALA A 174 33.35 19.03 -5.37
C ALA A 174 33.02 17.89 -6.36
N LEU A 175 32.41 18.33 -7.46
CA LEU A 175 32.37 17.68 -8.77
C LEU A 175 33.72 17.12 -9.21
N ALA A 176 33.70 15.95 -9.85
CA ALA A 176 34.12 15.74 -11.24
C ALA A 176 34.18 14.23 -11.54
N GLY A 177 33.78 13.81 -12.75
CA GLY A 177 34.13 12.48 -13.26
C GLY A 177 33.14 11.89 -14.26
N LEU A 178 33.02 12.51 -15.43
CA LEU A 178 32.53 11.86 -16.64
C LEU A 178 33.55 10.79 -17.10
N SER A 179 33.08 9.62 -17.51
CA SER A 179 33.63 8.89 -18.68
C SER A 179 32.76 7.68 -19.04
N ASP A 180 32.12 7.82 -20.20
CA ASP A 180 32.07 6.89 -21.34
C ASP A 180 32.48 5.42 -21.13
N ARG A 181 31.62 4.51 -21.61
CA ARG A 181 31.87 3.72 -22.84
C ARG A 181 30.79 2.68 -23.16
N ASN A 182 30.29 2.78 -24.39
CA ASN A 182 29.95 1.73 -25.38
C ASN A 182 29.33 0.41 -24.90
N SER A 183 28.11 0.08 -25.37
CA SER A 183 27.82 -0.48 -26.72
C SER A 183 28.27 -1.92 -26.87
N THR A 184 27.32 -2.83 -27.08
CA THR A 184 27.30 -3.80 -28.20
C THR A 184 25.98 -4.57 -28.15
N TYR A 185 25.13 -4.34 -29.13
CA TYR A 185 23.98 -5.17 -29.49
C TYR A 185 24.46 -6.26 -30.46
N PRO A 186 23.82 -7.44 -30.48
CA PRO A 186 23.72 -8.19 -31.72
C PRO A 186 22.27 -8.34 -32.17
N SER A 187 22.09 -8.05 -33.45
CA SER A 187 20.88 -8.15 -34.26
C SER A 187 20.30 -9.57 -34.39
N GLU A 188 18.98 -9.57 -34.49
CA GLU A 188 18.13 -10.20 -35.51
C GLU A 188 18.57 -11.53 -36.15
N MET A 189 17.72 -12.54 -35.98
CA MET A 189 17.55 -13.64 -36.93
C MET A 189 16.05 -13.84 -37.16
N SER A 190 15.63 -13.54 -38.38
CA SER A 190 14.28 -13.70 -38.91
C SER A 190 14.11 -15.13 -39.44
N VAL A 191 13.01 -15.81 -39.10
CA VAL A 191 12.53 -17.01 -39.81
C VAL A 191 11.01 -16.95 -39.93
N ASN A 192 10.56 -16.85 -41.19
CA ASN A 192 9.17 -17.00 -41.61
C ASN A 192 8.79 -18.48 -41.61
N GLY A 193 7.58 -18.82 -41.13
CA GLY A 193 7.04 -20.18 -41.18
C GLY A 193 5.54 -20.21 -40.92
N GLU A 194 4.80 -20.17 -42.03
CA GLU A 194 3.45 -20.67 -42.32
C GLU A 194 2.33 -20.69 -41.25
N PHE A 195 1.25 -20.02 -41.67
CA PHE A 195 -0.03 -19.81 -41.03
C PHE A 195 -0.93 -21.04 -41.23
N VAL A 196 -1.39 -21.67 -40.15
CA VAL A 196 -2.54 -22.58 -40.15
C VAL A 196 -3.46 -22.13 -39.03
N PRO A 197 -4.66 -21.60 -39.31
CA PRO A 197 -5.64 -21.28 -38.28
C PRO A 197 -6.50 -22.52 -38.07
N ASP A 198 -6.29 -23.23 -36.98
CA ASP A 198 -7.32 -24.10 -36.43
C ASP A 198 -7.68 -23.62 -35.04
N ASP A 199 -8.98 -23.64 -34.83
CA ASP A 199 -9.78 -22.94 -33.85
C ASP A 199 -9.58 -23.52 -32.43
N VAL A 200 -10.17 -22.88 -31.42
CA VAL A 200 -10.06 -23.18 -29.97
C VAL A 200 -8.91 -22.45 -29.24
N GLN A 201 -9.04 -21.13 -29.10
CA GLN A 201 -8.43 -20.39 -27.99
C GLN A 201 -9.25 -20.65 -26.72
N GLU A 202 -8.99 -21.79 -26.08
CA GLU A 202 -9.43 -22.05 -24.71
C GLU A 202 -8.54 -21.23 -23.77
N SER A 203 -8.97 -19.98 -23.54
CA SER A 203 -8.41 -19.10 -22.52
C SER A 203 -8.51 -19.81 -21.18
N THR A 204 -7.41 -20.42 -20.76
CA THR A 204 -7.23 -21.03 -19.45
C THR A 204 -7.15 -19.91 -18.42
N LEU A 205 -8.31 -19.30 -18.14
CA LEU A 205 -8.49 -18.42 -17.00
C LEU A 205 -8.25 -19.27 -15.76
N LEU A 206 -7.10 -19.06 -15.12
CA LEU A 206 -6.82 -19.64 -13.82
C LEU A 206 -7.93 -19.17 -12.88
N GLN A 207 -8.77 -20.11 -12.47
CA GLN A 207 -9.86 -19.84 -11.55
C GLN A 207 -9.27 -19.26 -10.27
N GLU A 208 -9.92 -18.22 -9.75
CA GLU A 208 -9.48 -17.53 -8.55
C GLU A 208 -9.37 -18.52 -7.37
N SER A 209 -8.37 -18.30 -6.51
CA SER A 209 -8.10 -19.22 -5.40
C SER A 209 -9.22 -19.16 -4.36
N ASP A 210 -9.68 -20.32 -3.88
CA ASP A 210 -10.67 -20.42 -2.81
C ASP A 210 -10.19 -19.61 -1.57
N PRO A 211 -10.93 -18.58 -1.12
CA PRO A 211 -10.52 -17.75 0.01
C PRO A 211 -10.37 -18.57 1.31
N ALA A 212 -11.11 -19.68 1.47
CA ALA A 212 -10.96 -20.56 2.62
C ALA A 212 -9.61 -21.31 2.61
N ALA A 213 -9.02 -21.54 1.43
CA ALA A 213 -7.71 -22.16 1.31
C ALA A 213 -6.59 -21.24 1.85
N LEU A 214 -6.74 -19.92 1.75
CA LEU A 214 -5.75 -18.94 2.22
C LEU A 214 -5.53 -18.99 3.74
N HIS A 215 -6.53 -19.47 4.49
CA HIS A 215 -6.47 -19.60 5.95
C HIS A 215 -6.08 -21.00 6.44
N ARG A 216 -5.81 -21.95 5.53
CA ARG A 216 -5.41 -23.32 5.87
C ARG A 216 -3.89 -23.47 5.88
N TYR A 217 -3.41 -24.31 6.79
CA TYR A 217 -2.01 -24.73 6.79
C TYR A 217 -1.81 -25.91 5.84
N PHE A 218 -0.84 -25.80 4.94
CA PHE A 218 -0.46 -26.86 4.02
C PHE A 218 0.88 -27.47 4.43
N LEU A 219 0.94 -28.81 4.44
CA LEU A 219 2.18 -29.54 4.57
C LEU A 219 2.89 -29.57 3.23
N VAL A 220 4.03 -28.90 3.13
CA VAL A 220 4.83 -28.82 1.90
C VAL A 220 6.21 -29.42 2.17
N LYS A 221 6.73 -30.20 1.22
CA LYS A 221 8.11 -30.71 1.30
C LYS A 221 9.09 -29.52 1.26
N GLY A 222 10.15 -29.58 2.06
CA GLY A 222 11.14 -28.50 2.13
C GLY A 222 11.71 -28.09 0.76
N GLU A 223 11.95 -29.06 -0.13
CA GLU A 223 12.41 -28.80 -1.51
C GLU A 223 11.43 -27.96 -2.33
N MET A 224 10.13 -28.22 -2.19
CA MET A 224 9.07 -27.50 -2.89
C MET A 224 8.91 -26.10 -2.32
N LEU A 225 9.01 -25.96 -0.99
CA LEU A 225 9.00 -24.66 -0.34
C LEU A 225 10.14 -23.79 -0.87
N MET A 226 11.34 -24.35 -1.02
CA MET A 226 12.50 -23.62 -1.56
C MET A 226 12.33 -23.21 -3.02
N GLN A 227 11.57 -23.95 -3.82
CA GLN A 227 11.25 -23.53 -5.19
C GLN A 227 10.39 -22.25 -5.22
N LEU A 228 9.54 -22.03 -4.23
CA LEU A 228 8.76 -20.79 -4.09
C LEU A 228 9.65 -19.60 -3.70
N PHE A 229 10.67 -19.85 -2.88
CA PHE A 229 11.65 -18.84 -2.45
C PHE A 229 12.79 -18.60 -3.46
N GLN A 230 12.62 -18.94 -4.74
CA GLN A 230 13.56 -18.52 -5.78
C GLN A 230 13.54 -17.01 -6.04
N PHE A 231 12.44 -16.35 -5.67
CA PHE A 231 12.21 -14.92 -5.84
C PHE A 231 11.94 -14.25 -4.48
N CYS A 232 12.31 -12.98 -4.37
CA CYS A 232 12.10 -12.21 -3.16
C CYS A 232 10.59 -11.98 -2.96
N PRO A 233 10.03 -12.35 -1.80
CA PRO A 233 8.59 -12.17 -1.55
C PRO A 233 8.18 -10.69 -1.47
N LEU A 234 9.12 -9.77 -1.33
CA LEU A 234 8.83 -8.33 -1.23
C LEU A 234 8.90 -7.59 -2.57
N CYS A 235 9.78 -8.02 -3.49
CA CYS A 235 10.05 -7.27 -4.73
C CYS A 235 10.10 -8.14 -5.99
N GLY A 236 9.93 -9.46 -5.88
CA GLY A 236 9.97 -10.39 -7.01
C GLY A 236 11.35 -10.64 -7.61
N HIS A 237 12.42 -10.00 -7.11
CA HIS A 237 13.76 -10.20 -7.68
C HIS A 237 14.33 -11.57 -7.32
N LYS A 238 15.05 -12.20 -8.25
CA LYS A 238 15.66 -13.52 -8.04
C LYS A 238 16.65 -13.48 -6.87
N LEU A 239 16.47 -14.39 -5.92
CA LEU A 239 17.33 -14.52 -4.75
C LEU A 239 18.59 -15.32 -5.13
N SER A 240 19.75 -14.85 -4.65
CA SER A 240 21.01 -15.55 -4.88
C SER A 240 21.32 -16.58 -3.80
N GLU A 241 20.84 -16.34 -2.58
CA GLU A 241 21.10 -17.18 -1.41
C GLU A 241 19.83 -17.31 -0.58
N THR A 242 19.45 -18.56 -0.31
CA THR A 242 18.30 -18.95 0.49
C THR A 242 18.65 -20.18 1.31
N GLN A 243 18.28 -20.19 2.58
CA GLN A 243 18.52 -21.29 3.50
C GLN A 243 17.20 -21.67 4.19
N LEU A 244 16.89 -22.97 4.22
CA LEU A 244 15.78 -23.51 4.98
C LEU A 244 16.29 -24.11 6.29
N ASP A 245 15.76 -23.61 7.39
CA ASP A 245 15.92 -24.17 8.74
C ASP A 245 14.56 -24.68 9.25
N ALA A 246 14.60 -25.56 10.24
CA ALA A 246 13.42 -25.96 11.01
C ALA A 246 13.57 -25.49 12.46
N ILE A 247 12.59 -24.76 12.96
CA ILE A 247 12.51 -24.39 14.38
C ILE A 247 11.26 -25.06 14.95
N GLY A 248 11.47 -26.17 15.67
CA GLY A 248 10.37 -27.04 16.10
C GLY A 248 9.68 -27.69 14.91
N THR A 249 8.38 -27.46 14.76
CA THR A 249 7.57 -27.94 13.62
C THR A 249 7.40 -26.91 12.52
N ALA A 250 7.93 -25.69 12.69
CA ALA A 250 7.75 -24.61 11.73
C ALA A 250 8.97 -24.49 10.78
N PRO A 251 8.74 -24.39 9.46
CA PRO A 251 9.79 -24.07 8.51
C PRO A 251 10.16 -22.59 8.61
N VAL A 252 11.46 -22.32 8.55
CA VAL A 252 12.02 -20.97 8.63
C VAL A 252 12.95 -20.76 7.43
N VAL A 253 12.64 -19.81 6.58
CA VAL A 253 13.44 -19.49 5.40
C VAL A 253 14.21 -18.20 5.64
N ARG A 254 15.54 -18.30 5.56
CA ARG A 254 16.45 -17.16 5.59
C ARG A 254 16.86 -16.82 4.16
N PHE A 255 16.80 -15.55 3.80
CA PHE A 255 17.16 -15.12 2.45
C PHE A 255 17.79 -13.73 2.43
N ILE A 256 18.53 -13.44 1.37
CA ILE A 256 19.12 -12.11 1.15
C ILE A 256 18.69 -11.60 -0.23
N CYS A 257 17.98 -10.47 -0.24
CA CYS A 257 17.61 -9.79 -1.47
C CYS A 257 18.53 -8.60 -1.73
N LYS A 258 19.32 -8.64 -2.81
CA LYS A 258 20.23 -7.55 -3.19
C LYS A 258 19.50 -6.24 -3.51
N GLN A 259 18.23 -6.31 -3.93
CA GLN A 259 17.43 -5.13 -4.25
C GLN A 259 16.82 -4.47 -3.01
N CYS A 260 16.40 -5.28 -2.02
CA CYS A 260 15.80 -4.78 -0.79
C CYS A 260 16.86 -4.39 0.26
N CYS A 261 18.04 -4.99 0.22
CA CYS A 261 19.12 -4.75 1.17
C CYS A 261 20.16 -3.78 0.57
N VAL A 262 19.81 -2.48 0.50
CA VAL A 262 20.77 -1.42 0.13
C VAL A 262 21.47 -0.94 1.40
N GLY A 263 22.78 -1.17 1.53
CA GLY A 263 23.62 -0.63 2.61
C GLY A 263 24.16 -1.66 3.61
N GLU A 264 23.34 -2.62 4.06
CA GLU A 264 23.77 -3.73 4.91
C GLU A 264 23.14 -5.05 4.43
N ARG A 265 23.94 -6.12 4.30
CA ARG A 265 23.41 -7.47 4.02
C ARG A 265 22.63 -7.98 5.23
N ARG A 266 21.39 -7.52 5.40
CA ARG A 266 20.49 -8.04 6.42
C ARG A 266 19.82 -9.29 5.91
N VAL A 267 20.08 -10.40 6.60
CA VAL A 267 19.37 -11.66 6.38
C VAL A 267 17.91 -11.44 6.76
N GLN A 268 17.02 -11.59 5.77
CA GLN A 268 15.58 -11.56 5.99
C GLN A 268 15.11 -12.93 6.47
N LEU A 269 14.05 -12.94 7.26
CA LEU A 269 13.50 -14.13 7.88
C LEU A 269 12.02 -14.26 7.50
N TRP A 270 11.66 -15.40 6.93
CA TRP A 270 10.27 -15.81 6.74
C TRP A 270 9.98 -17.01 7.63
N GLU A 271 8.85 -16.98 8.34
CA GLU A 271 8.41 -18.07 9.22
C GLU A 271 7.05 -18.58 8.74
N GLY A 272 6.90 -19.90 8.60
CA GLY A 272 5.64 -20.53 8.15
C GLY A 272 4.50 -20.48 9.17
N GLN A 273 4.73 -19.93 10.36
CA GLN A 273 3.73 -19.75 11.41
C GLN A 273 4.00 -18.44 12.15
N GLN A 274 3.00 -17.57 12.28
CA GLN A 274 3.11 -16.38 13.12
C GLN A 274 3.29 -16.82 14.57
N ARG A 275 4.40 -16.43 15.20
CA ARG A 275 4.60 -16.66 16.64
C ARG A 275 3.63 -15.77 17.40
N THR A 276 2.74 -16.36 18.20
CA THR A 276 2.18 -15.67 19.35
C THR A 276 3.33 -15.37 20.30
N THR A 277 3.78 -14.13 20.35
CA THR A 277 4.93 -13.68 21.13
C THR A 277 4.72 -13.97 22.62
N VAL A 278 5.35 -15.03 23.15
CA VAL A 278 5.68 -15.10 24.58
C VAL A 278 7.09 -14.55 24.74
N GLN A 279 7.17 -13.35 25.30
CA GLN A 279 8.42 -12.73 25.73
C GLN A 279 9.18 -13.67 26.67
N SER A 280 10.33 -14.16 26.22
CA SER A 280 11.29 -14.82 27.10
C SER A 280 12.22 -13.75 27.68
N ARG A 281 11.90 -13.27 28.89
CA ARG A 281 12.85 -12.55 29.75
C ARG A 281 14.14 -13.37 29.85
N LYS A 282 15.23 -12.86 29.29
CA LYS A 282 16.56 -13.44 29.46
C LYS A 282 17.06 -13.06 30.86
N GLY A 283 16.91 -13.99 31.80
CA GLY A 283 17.53 -13.88 33.13
C GLY A 283 19.05 -13.83 33.00
N ARG A 284 19.67 -12.84 33.65
CA ARG A 284 21.08 -12.87 34.01
C ARG A 284 21.26 -13.85 35.16
N HIS A 285 22.17 -14.80 34.99
CA HIS A 285 22.94 -15.37 36.08
C HIS A 285 24.38 -14.90 35.92
#